data_AF-A0A9P6CK07-F1
#
_entry.id   AF-A0A9P6CK07-F1
#
_cell.length_a   1.000
_cell.length_b   1.000
_cell.length_c   1.000
_cell.angle_alpha   90.00
_cell.angle_beta   90.00
_cell.angle_gamma   90.00
#
_symmetry.space_group_name_H-M   'P 1'
#
loop_
_entity.id
_entity.type
_entity.pdbx_description
1 polymer ?
#
loop_
_entity_poly.entity_id
_entity_poly.type
_entity_poly.pdbx_seq_one_letter_code
_entity_poly.pdbx_strand_id
1 'polypeptide(L)'
;MADSRFLPTSAIERPNGLAPFQEDDFAVVLGFKETTSTPLPRDEQDRLGSLHMHLARNRMFSEDRQNVIFAGFCASYMPSTVNNFINIPVGPLDAALGTQLNNAYFEMLVALQHSPYFFKYFRSSKPIAAAGKELPEILAQRIASFAPLWDRYIVQESRDPEEGHYTAAMGSSLQLLGSLLATFYKELDQRTIVSNETKDALEPWLKKWGQRYPNGFLGRVCARVWRILSREPSFRQEVLGVRRLTKNWDVCGLPACNAGTNLKACGRYVINSVETAPDPPVNF
;
A
#
# COMPACT_ATOMS: atom_id res chain seq x y z
N MET A 1 -13.86 -36.69 -29.54
CA MET A 1 -13.27 -37.36 -28.36
C MET A 1 -11.99 -36.62 -28.03
N ALA A 2 -12.08 -35.70 -27.06
CA ALA A 2 -11.01 -34.79 -26.68
C ALA A 2 -10.28 -35.37 -25.46
N ASP A 3 -8.98 -35.56 -25.60
CA ASP A 3 -8.09 -36.04 -24.55
C ASP A 3 -7.74 -34.85 -23.63
N SER A 4 -8.41 -34.80 -22.47
CA SER A 4 -8.20 -33.83 -21.40
C SER A 4 -6.97 -34.24 -20.60
N ARG A 5 -5.80 -33.74 -21.00
CA ARG A 5 -4.62 -33.75 -20.15
C ARG A 5 -4.58 -32.47 -19.36
N PHE A 6 -5.06 -32.56 -18.13
CA PHE A 6 -4.68 -31.66 -17.05
C PHE A 6 -3.15 -31.60 -17.00
N LEU A 7 -2.57 -30.46 -17.35
CA LEU A 7 -1.18 -30.17 -17.03
C LEU A 7 -1.08 -30.11 -15.50
N PRO A 8 -0.11 -30.82 -14.88
CA PRO A 8 0.11 -30.75 -13.45
C PRO A 8 0.50 -29.32 -13.09
N THR A 9 -0.22 -28.77 -12.11
CA THR A 9 0.02 -27.47 -11.51
C THR A 9 1.50 -27.38 -11.16
N SER A 10 2.16 -26.44 -11.84
CA SER A 10 3.55 -26.05 -11.76
C SER A 10 4.21 -26.31 -10.41
N ALA A 11 5.36 -26.96 -10.46
CA ALA A 11 6.36 -26.96 -9.41
C ALA A 11 6.45 -25.56 -8.79
N ILE A 12 6.15 -25.49 -7.49
CA ILE A 12 6.29 -24.27 -6.69
C ILE A 12 7.79 -23.96 -6.67
N GLU A 13 8.20 -23.03 -7.52
CA GLU A 13 9.53 -22.44 -7.52
C GLU A 13 9.82 -21.95 -6.10
N ARG A 14 10.73 -22.65 -5.41
CA ARG A 14 11.32 -22.18 -4.16
C ARG A 14 12.65 -21.56 -4.55
N PRO A 15 12.77 -20.22 -4.59
CA PRO A 15 14.09 -19.63 -4.65
C PRO A 15 14.78 -19.98 -3.33
N ASN A 16 15.73 -20.90 -3.36
CA ASN A 16 16.70 -21.18 -2.28
C ASN A 16 16.13 -21.69 -0.94
N GLY A 17 14.97 -22.36 -0.92
CA GLY A 17 14.42 -22.97 0.31
C GLY A 17 13.86 -21.99 1.33
N LEU A 18 13.87 -20.69 1.03
CA LEU A 18 13.30 -19.65 1.85
C LEU A 18 11.79 -19.52 1.55
N ALA A 19 10.94 -19.56 2.58
CA ALA A 19 9.50 -19.27 2.44
C ALA A 19 9.25 -17.75 2.34
N PRO A 20 8.17 -17.27 1.72
CA PRO A 20 7.80 -15.86 1.81
C PRO A 20 7.31 -15.54 3.22
N PHE A 21 7.48 -14.28 3.61
CA PHE A 21 6.85 -13.75 4.81
C PHE A 21 5.34 -13.71 4.61
N GLN A 22 4.59 -14.19 5.59
CA GLN A 22 3.14 -14.16 5.65
C GLN A 22 2.65 -12.81 6.20
N GLU A 23 1.35 -12.57 6.10
CA GLU A 23 0.68 -11.37 6.61
C GLU A 23 1.00 -11.06 8.08
N ASP A 24 1.13 -12.09 8.91
CA ASP A 24 1.42 -11.95 10.33
C ASP A 24 2.87 -11.51 10.58
N ASP A 25 3.81 -11.88 9.71
CA ASP A 25 5.20 -11.44 9.81
C ASP A 25 5.29 -9.92 9.57
N PHE A 26 4.56 -9.39 8.59
CA PHE A 26 4.43 -7.94 8.38
C PHE A 26 3.76 -7.25 9.57
N ALA A 27 2.74 -7.88 10.16
CA ALA A 27 2.04 -7.34 11.32
C ALA A 27 2.96 -7.27 12.56
N VAL A 28 3.84 -8.26 12.74
CA VAL A 28 4.88 -8.25 13.78
C VAL A 28 5.87 -7.10 13.55
N VAL A 29 6.40 -6.95 12.32
CA VAL A 29 7.32 -5.84 12.00
C VAL A 29 6.67 -4.49 12.30
N LEU A 30 5.40 -4.30 11.93
CA LEU A 30 4.66 -3.07 12.15
C LEU A 30 4.18 -2.87 13.60
N GLY A 31 4.46 -3.82 14.50
CA GLY A 31 4.08 -3.72 15.92
C GLY A 31 2.59 -3.94 16.20
N PHE A 32 1.86 -4.60 15.30
CA PHE A 32 0.45 -4.97 15.52
C PHE A 32 0.29 -6.31 16.24
N LYS A 33 1.34 -7.14 16.23
CA LYS A 33 1.39 -8.44 16.91
C LYS A 33 2.66 -8.57 17.71
N GLU A 34 2.53 -9.20 18.88
CA GLU A 34 3.69 -9.66 19.65
C GLU A 34 4.29 -10.91 19.02
N THR A 35 5.59 -11.10 19.22
CA THR A 35 6.32 -12.29 18.81
C THR A 35 7.25 -12.73 19.93
N THR A 36 7.39 -14.04 20.12
CA THR A 36 8.35 -14.63 21.05
C THR A 36 9.67 -15.00 20.38
N SER A 37 9.73 -14.93 19.05
CA SER A 37 10.81 -15.53 18.24
C SER A 37 11.62 -14.52 17.42
N THR A 38 11.15 -13.28 17.27
CA THR A 38 11.88 -12.22 16.54
C THR A 38 12.08 -11.00 17.43
N PRO A 39 13.30 -10.44 17.51
CA PRO A 39 13.50 -9.17 18.21
C PRO A 39 12.58 -8.12 17.60
N LEU A 40 11.79 -7.45 18.44
CA LEU A 40 10.97 -6.34 17.99
C LEU A 40 11.87 -5.17 17.54
N PRO A 41 11.48 -4.43 16.49
CA PRO A 41 12.22 -3.23 16.08
C PRO A 41 12.38 -2.25 17.23
N ARG A 42 13.58 -1.67 17.39
CA ARG A 42 13.91 -0.77 18.51
C ARG A 42 13.42 0.65 18.27
N ASP A 43 13.46 1.09 17.02
CA ASP A 43 13.01 2.39 16.54
C ASP A 43 12.37 2.27 15.15
N GLU A 44 11.91 3.40 14.61
CA GLU A 44 11.25 3.43 13.29
C GLU A 44 12.21 3.10 12.14
N GLN A 45 13.50 3.42 12.26
CA GLN A 45 14.48 3.13 11.23
C GLN A 45 14.76 1.61 11.12
N ASP A 46 14.90 0.94 12.26
CA ASP A 46 15.00 -0.52 12.36
C ASP A 46 13.74 -1.19 11.81
N ARG A 47 12.56 -0.61 12.11
CA ARG A 47 11.27 -1.10 11.60
C ARG A 47 11.19 -1.02 10.09
N LEU A 48 11.55 0.13 9.53
CA LEU A 48 11.57 0.38 8.10
C LEU A 48 12.57 -0.54 7.37
N GLY A 49 13.78 -0.70 7.90
CA GLY A 49 14.78 -1.62 7.36
C GLY A 49 14.30 -3.07 7.35
N SER A 50 13.68 -3.51 8.45
CA SER A 50 13.08 -4.85 8.55
C SER A 50 11.96 -5.06 7.53
N LEU A 51 11.08 -4.07 7.37
CA LEU A 51 10.00 -4.11 6.39
C LEU A 51 10.52 -4.18 4.96
N HIS A 52 11.52 -3.37 4.60
CA HIS A 52 12.14 -3.43 3.27
C HIS A 52 12.69 -4.81 2.95
N MET A 53 13.34 -5.46 3.92
CA MET A 53 13.81 -6.83 3.75
C MET A 53 12.65 -7.82 3.52
N HIS A 54 11.53 -7.67 4.24
CA HIS A 54 10.36 -8.53 4.06
C HIS A 54 9.73 -8.33 2.67
N LEU A 55 9.54 -7.07 2.27
CA LEU A 55 9.01 -6.72 0.94
C LEU A 55 9.93 -7.22 -0.18
N ALA A 56 11.24 -7.04 -0.05
CA ALA A 56 12.22 -7.49 -1.04
C ALA A 56 12.20 -9.02 -1.21
N ARG A 57 12.12 -9.77 -0.10
CA ARG A 57 12.00 -11.24 -0.16
C ARG A 57 10.70 -11.68 -0.80
N ASN A 58 9.58 -11.04 -0.47
CA ASN A 58 8.29 -11.40 -1.07
C ASN A 58 8.23 -11.11 -2.58
N ARG A 59 8.95 -10.10 -3.07
CA ARG A 59 9.10 -9.83 -4.51
C ARG A 59 9.79 -10.96 -5.30
N MET A 60 10.46 -11.90 -4.64
CA MET A 60 11.08 -13.07 -5.28
C MET A 60 10.09 -14.17 -5.65
N PHE A 61 8.82 -14.07 -5.24
CA PHE A 61 7.78 -15.06 -5.50
C PHE A 61 6.79 -14.58 -6.57
N SER A 62 5.98 -15.48 -7.11
CA SER A 62 4.97 -15.13 -8.12
C SER A 62 3.98 -14.06 -7.64
N GLU A 63 3.48 -13.26 -8.58
CA GLU A 63 2.52 -12.18 -8.30
C GLU A 63 1.26 -12.71 -7.61
N ASP A 64 0.75 -13.88 -8.02
CA ASP A 64 -0.40 -14.53 -7.38
C ASP A 64 -0.15 -14.80 -5.89
N ARG A 65 1.05 -15.26 -5.55
CA ARG A 65 1.40 -15.55 -4.14
C ARG A 65 1.54 -14.26 -3.33
N GLN A 66 2.16 -13.23 -3.90
CA GLN A 66 2.23 -11.90 -3.28
C GLN A 66 0.83 -11.32 -3.05
N ASN A 67 -0.06 -11.45 -4.04
CA ASN A 67 -1.43 -10.96 -3.98
C ASN A 67 -2.23 -11.62 -2.86
N VAL A 68 -2.08 -12.93 -2.64
CA VAL A 68 -2.72 -13.64 -1.51
C VAL A 68 -2.25 -13.08 -0.17
N ILE A 69 -0.94 -12.93 0.03
CA ILE A 69 -0.36 -12.42 1.28
C ILE A 69 -0.80 -10.97 1.52
N PHE A 70 -0.73 -10.11 0.51
CA PHE A 70 -1.13 -8.71 0.63
C PHE A 70 -2.63 -8.54 0.81
N ALA A 71 -3.46 -9.36 0.15
CA ALA A 71 -4.90 -9.39 0.40
C ALA A 71 -5.20 -9.80 1.84
N GLY A 72 -4.49 -10.81 2.35
CA GLY A 72 -4.57 -11.26 3.73
C GLY A 72 -4.24 -10.15 4.72
N PHE A 73 -3.10 -9.50 4.52
CA PHE A 73 -2.69 -8.35 5.31
C PHE A 73 -3.72 -7.21 5.25
N CYS A 74 -4.22 -6.85 4.06
CA CYS A 74 -5.22 -5.79 3.92
C CYS A 74 -6.50 -6.10 4.71
N ALA A 75 -6.93 -7.35 4.71
CA ALA A 75 -8.16 -7.76 5.38
C ALA A 75 -8.05 -7.63 6.92
N SER A 76 -6.87 -7.89 7.47
CA SER A 76 -6.66 -7.96 8.92
C SER A 76 -6.08 -6.67 9.51
N TYR A 77 -5.16 -6.01 8.81
CA TYR A 77 -4.29 -4.98 9.38
C TYR A 77 -4.35 -3.61 8.71
N MET A 78 -5.02 -3.47 7.56
CA MET A 78 -5.18 -2.17 6.86
C MET A 78 -5.69 -1.04 7.76
N PRO A 79 -6.73 -1.23 8.61
CA PRO A 79 -7.21 -0.16 9.47
C PRO A 79 -6.11 0.36 10.41
N SER A 80 -5.37 -0.56 11.04
CA SER A 80 -4.27 -0.23 11.95
C SER A 80 -3.11 0.45 11.22
N THR A 81 -2.74 -0.02 10.02
CA THR A 81 -1.72 0.63 9.18
C THR A 81 -2.10 2.07 8.84
N VAL A 82 -3.34 2.31 8.43
CA VAL A 82 -3.81 3.65 8.11
C VAL A 82 -3.83 4.53 9.35
N ASN A 83 -4.34 4.03 10.48
CA ASN A 83 -4.38 4.77 11.74
C ASN A 83 -2.98 5.15 12.24
N ASN A 84 -2.01 4.23 12.18
CA ASN A 84 -0.65 4.51 12.60
C ASN A 84 0.12 5.35 11.59
N PHE A 85 -0.23 5.34 10.30
CA PHE A 85 0.33 6.32 9.37
C PHE A 85 -0.23 7.73 9.65
N ILE A 86 -1.52 7.86 9.93
CA ILE A 86 -2.17 9.14 10.27
C ILE A 86 -1.62 9.68 11.60
N ASN A 87 -1.61 8.82 12.63
CA ASN A 87 -1.13 9.10 13.97
C ASN A 87 0.16 8.31 14.20
N ILE A 88 1.26 8.79 13.61
CA ILE A 88 2.56 8.13 13.75
C ILE A 88 2.89 8.02 15.23
N PRO A 89 3.14 6.80 15.75
CA PRO A 89 3.58 6.66 17.13
C PRO A 89 4.98 7.26 17.24
N VAL A 90 5.06 8.52 17.67
CA VAL A 90 6.33 9.24 17.76
C VAL A 90 7.04 8.81 19.04
N GLY A 91 8.17 8.11 18.90
CA GLY A 91 9.13 7.97 19.99
C GLY A 91 9.87 9.29 20.24
N PRO A 92 10.51 9.48 21.41
CA PRO A 92 11.26 10.70 21.72
C PRO A 92 12.43 10.99 20.76
N LEU A 93 12.91 10.00 19.99
CA LEU A 93 13.92 10.16 18.94
C LEU A 93 13.34 10.37 17.52
N ASP A 94 12.06 10.08 17.30
CA ASP A 94 11.44 10.01 15.96
C ASP A 94 10.75 11.31 15.51
N ALA A 95 10.88 12.38 16.30
CA ALA A 95 10.28 13.69 16.04
C ALA A 95 10.92 14.44 14.85
N ALA A 96 11.90 13.84 14.17
CA ALA A 96 12.46 14.39 12.95
C ALA A 96 11.40 14.36 11.84
N LEU A 97 11.17 15.53 11.23
CA LEU A 97 10.26 15.75 10.10
C LEU A 97 10.27 14.56 9.09
N GLY A 98 11.45 14.04 8.72
CA GLY A 98 11.59 12.95 7.74
C GLY A 98 10.72 11.70 7.98
N THR A 99 10.38 11.37 9.24
CA THR A 99 9.59 10.15 9.57
C THR A 99 8.14 10.25 9.09
N GLN A 100 7.60 11.44 8.79
CA GLN A 100 6.19 11.60 8.41
C GLN A 100 5.83 10.99 7.06
N LEU A 101 6.80 10.92 6.14
CA LEU A 101 6.65 10.35 4.79
C LEU A 101 7.68 9.25 4.48
N ASN A 102 8.54 8.93 5.45
CA ASN A 102 9.52 7.85 5.36
C ASN A 102 9.42 7.00 6.63
N ASN A 103 8.40 6.14 6.68
CA ASN A 103 8.13 5.22 7.78
C ASN A 103 7.56 3.91 7.25
N ALA A 104 7.60 2.87 8.08
CA ALA A 104 7.18 1.53 7.71
C ALA A 104 5.69 1.46 7.35
N TYR A 105 4.83 2.25 8.00
CA TYR A 105 3.40 2.28 7.65
C TYR A 105 3.17 2.85 6.25
N PHE A 106 3.92 3.90 5.88
CA PHE A 106 3.91 4.47 4.53
C PHE A 106 4.34 3.45 3.48
N GLU A 107 5.48 2.80 3.68
CA GLU A 107 5.99 1.79 2.74
C GLU A 107 5.03 0.61 2.58
N MET A 108 4.39 0.18 3.68
CA MET A 108 3.37 -0.85 3.59
C MET A 108 2.15 -0.37 2.77
N LEU A 109 1.69 0.87 2.94
CA LEU A 109 0.60 1.42 2.13
C LEU A 109 0.96 1.49 0.64
N VAL A 110 2.20 1.85 0.31
CA VAL A 110 2.72 1.85 -1.07
C VAL A 110 2.73 0.43 -1.63
N ALA A 111 3.18 -0.57 -0.88
CA ALA A 111 3.17 -1.97 -1.31
C ALA A 111 1.75 -2.50 -1.55
N LEU A 112 0.78 -2.06 -0.75
CA LEU A 112 -0.61 -2.52 -0.82
C LEU A 112 -1.47 -1.81 -1.87
N GLN A 113 -1.02 -0.69 -2.45
CA GLN A 113 -1.86 0.15 -3.32
C GLN A 113 -2.35 -0.57 -4.60
N HIS A 114 -1.68 -1.66 -5.00
CA HIS A 114 -2.06 -2.49 -6.14
C HIS A 114 -3.13 -3.53 -5.77
N SER A 115 -3.31 -3.81 -4.48
CA SER A 115 -4.28 -4.79 -4.00
C SER A 115 -5.72 -4.28 -4.20
N PRO A 116 -6.65 -5.09 -4.74
CA PRO A 116 -8.07 -4.75 -4.76
C PRO A 116 -8.65 -4.42 -3.37
N TYR A 117 -8.10 -5.03 -2.31
CA TYR A 117 -8.55 -4.79 -0.94
C TYR A 117 -8.24 -3.37 -0.45
N PHE A 118 -7.17 -2.74 -0.97
CA PHE A 118 -6.85 -1.34 -0.70
C PHE A 118 -8.03 -0.45 -1.10
N PHE A 119 -8.45 -0.51 -2.36
CA PHE A 119 -9.56 0.30 -2.89
C PHE A 119 -10.89 0.02 -2.16
N LYS A 120 -11.11 -1.23 -1.77
CA LYS A 120 -12.29 -1.66 -1.02
C LYS A 120 -12.34 -1.07 0.38
N TYR A 121 -11.22 -1.09 1.11
CA TYR A 121 -11.12 -0.44 2.42
C TYR A 121 -11.48 1.05 2.31
N PHE A 122 -10.83 1.80 1.42
CA PHE A 122 -11.07 3.23 1.27
C PHE A 122 -12.46 3.59 0.76
N ARG A 123 -13.16 2.69 0.06
CA ARG A 123 -14.56 2.89 -0.38
C ARG A 123 -15.59 2.40 0.64
N SER A 124 -15.17 1.66 1.66
CA SER A 124 -16.07 1.14 2.68
C SER A 124 -16.75 2.27 3.44
N SER A 125 -18.00 2.03 3.83
CA SER A 125 -18.78 2.90 4.71
C SER A 125 -18.82 2.38 6.15
N LYS A 126 -18.10 1.28 6.44
CA LYS A 126 -18.05 0.71 7.79
C LYS A 126 -17.22 1.64 8.70
N PRO A 127 -17.57 1.78 10.00
CA PRO A 127 -16.84 2.63 10.93
C PRO A 127 -15.33 2.34 11.00
N ILE A 128 -14.94 1.07 10.89
CA ILE A 128 -13.53 0.65 10.88
C ILE A 128 -12.69 1.25 9.73
N ALA A 129 -13.33 1.75 8.67
CA ALA A 129 -12.68 2.38 7.53
C ALA A 129 -12.78 3.92 7.52
N ALA A 130 -13.36 4.52 8.57
CA ALA A 130 -13.62 5.96 8.63
C ALA A 130 -12.33 6.79 8.50
N ALA A 131 -11.28 6.41 9.23
CA ALA A 131 -9.97 7.08 9.17
C ALA A 131 -9.35 7.06 7.76
N GLY A 132 -9.68 6.06 6.94
CA GLY A 132 -9.22 6.01 5.55
C GLY A 132 -9.69 7.18 4.68
N LYS A 133 -10.77 7.87 5.07
CA LYS A 133 -11.28 9.04 4.35
C LYS A 133 -10.39 10.28 4.53
N GLU A 134 -9.66 10.37 5.66
CA GLU A 134 -8.78 11.49 6.00
C GLU A 134 -7.39 11.35 5.36
N LEU A 135 -7.00 10.12 5.03
CA LEU A 135 -5.67 9.81 4.50
C LEU A 135 -5.25 10.64 3.27
N PRO A 136 -6.09 10.90 2.25
CA PRO A 136 -5.69 11.69 1.10
C PRO A 136 -5.29 13.12 1.47
N GLU A 137 -6.05 13.78 2.35
CA GLU A 137 -5.74 15.14 2.83
C GLU A 137 -4.43 15.13 3.61
N ILE A 138 -4.27 14.22 4.56
CA ILE A 138 -3.07 14.14 5.41
C ILE A 138 -1.82 13.87 4.56
N LEU A 139 -1.90 12.93 3.62
CA LEU A 139 -0.78 12.64 2.72
C LEU A 139 -0.44 13.85 1.84
N ALA A 140 -1.45 14.54 1.29
CA ALA A 140 -1.23 15.73 0.48
C ALA A 140 -0.62 16.89 1.28
N GLN A 141 -1.10 17.14 2.50
CA GLN A 141 -0.55 18.14 3.42
C GLN A 141 0.91 17.85 3.75
N ARG A 142 1.23 16.60 4.09
CA ARG A 142 2.61 16.18 4.35
C ARG A 142 3.46 16.41 3.10
N ILE A 143 3.05 15.95 1.92
CA ILE A 143 3.83 16.16 0.69
C ILE A 143 4.09 17.65 0.45
N ALA A 144 3.07 18.50 0.59
CA ALA A 144 3.22 19.95 0.42
C ALA A 144 4.19 20.57 1.45
N SER A 145 4.14 20.10 2.70
CA SER A 145 5.06 20.54 3.77
C SER A 145 6.51 20.12 3.50
N PHE A 146 6.74 18.92 2.97
CA PHE A 146 8.08 18.40 2.64
C PHE A 146 8.62 18.89 1.30
N ALA A 147 7.77 19.38 0.41
CA ALA A 147 8.15 19.74 -0.94
C ALA A 147 9.33 20.72 -1.04
N PRO A 148 9.44 21.79 -0.24
CA PRO A 148 10.61 22.67 -0.27
C PRO A 148 11.92 21.96 0.09
N LEU A 149 11.87 21.03 1.05
CA LEU A 149 13.03 20.28 1.51
C LEU A 149 13.46 19.24 0.46
N TRP A 150 12.52 18.44 -0.04
CA TRP A 150 12.76 17.50 -1.12
C TRP A 150 13.30 18.18 -2.38
N ASP A 151 12.76 19.35 -2.74
CA ASP A 151 13.24 20.11 -3.89
C ASP A 151 14.70 20.57 -3.72
N ARG A 152 15.13 20.91 -2.50
CA ARG A 152 16.54 21.23 -2.22
C ARG A 152 17.42 20.00 -2.37
N TYR A 153 17.00 18.85 -1.82
CA TYR A 153 17.78 17.63 -1.89
C TYR A 153 17.96 17.13 -3.32
N ILE A 154 16.90 17.03 -4.13
CA ILE A 154 17.02 16.56 -5.53
C ILE A 154 17.86 17.48 -6.41
N VAL A 155 17.94 18.78 -6.10
CA VAL A 155 18.82 19.73 -6.80
C VAL A 155 20.29 19.55 -6.38
N GLN A 156 20.53 19.07 -5.16
CA GLN A 156 21.87 18.82 -4.61
C GLN A 156 22.38 17.39 -4.87
N GLU A 157 21.47 16.42 -5.01
CA GLU A 157 21.70 14.98 -5.20
C GLU A 157 22.43 14.66 -6.51
N SER A 158 22.44 15.57 -7.49
CA SER A 158 23.20 15.43 -8.74
C SER A 158 24.74 15.41 -8.57
N ARG A 159 25.23 15.18 -7.34
CA ARG A 159 26.64 15.13 -6.94
C ARG A 159 27.00 13.87 -6.13
N ASP A 160 26.04 13.00 -5.82
CA ASP A 160 26.22 11.86 -4.91
C ASP A 160 25.84 10.53 -5.60
N PRO A 161 26.60 9.42 -5.45
CA PRO A 161 26.27 8.10 -5.97
C PRO A 161 24.94 7.45 -5.50
N GLU A 162 24.25 7.98 -4.49
CA GLU A 162 22.88 7.56 -4.12
C GLU A 162 21.78 8.15 -5.02
N GLU A 163 22.11 8.43 -6.27
CA GLU A 163 21.26 9.09 -7.26
C GLU A 163 19.90 8.35 -7.40
N GLY A 164 18.82 8.98 -6.92
CA GLY A 164 17.46 8.55 -7.14
C GLY A 164 16.69 8.11 -5.90
N HIS A 165 17.31 8.08 -4.72
CA HIS A 165 16.60 7.76 -3.47
C HIS A 165 15.46 8.76 -3.21
N TYR A 166 15.74 10.06 -3.27
CA TYR A 166 14.72 11.09 -3.02
C TYR A 166 13.67 11.12 -4.14
N THR A 167 14.10 10.95 -5.40
CA THR A 167 13.18 10.88 -6.54
C THR A 167 12.21 9.70 -6.42
N ALA A 168 12.68 8.54 -5.95
CA ALA A 168 11.85 7.37 -5.68
C ALA A 168 10.87 7.61 -4.54
N ALA A 169 11.32 8.15 -3.40
CA ALA A 169 10.47 8.45 -2.25
C ALA A 169 9.35 9.45 -2.59
N MET A 170 9.70 10.53 -3.30
CA MET A 170 8.73 11.50 -3.82
C MET A 170 7.73 10.84 -4.77
N GLY A 171 8.23 10.01 -5.68
CA GLY A 171 7.43 9.31 -6.68
C GLY A 171 6.44 8.34 -6.04
N SER A 172 6.87 7.54 -5.06
CA SER A 172 6.01 6.63 -4.28
C SER A 172 4.92 7.40 -3.52
N SER A 173 5.27 8.53 -2.91
CA SER A 173 4.33 9.38 -2.17
C SER A 173 3.23 9.93 -3.08
N LEU A 174 3.62 10.45 -4.24
CA LEU A 174 2.69 10.97 -5.24
C LEU A 174 1.88 9.86 -5.91
N GLN A 175 2.47 8.68 -6.13
CA GLN A 175 1.74 7.53 -6.67
C GLN A 175 0.65 7.08 -5.70
N LEU A 176 0.97 6.95 -4.41
CA LEU A 176 -0.01 6.60 -3.38
C LEU A 176 -1.14 7.64 -3.30
N LEU A 177 -0.79 8.93 -3.30
CA LEU A 177 -1.78 10.02 -3.35
C LEU A 177 -2.66 9.91 -4.61
N GLY A 178 -2.08 9.66 -5.78
CA GLY A 178 -2.81 9.46 -7.03
C GLY A 178 -3.80 8.29 -6.95
N SER A 179 -3.39 7.16 -6.36
CA SER A 179 -4.24 5.98 -6.13
C SER A 179 -5.43 6.31 -5.21
N LEU A 180 -5.18 7.06 -4.14
CA LEU A 180 -6.21 7.52 -3.21
C LEU A 180 -7.19 8.49 -3.88
N LEU A 181 -6.69 9.51 -4.58
CA LEU A 181 -7.54 10.47 -5.31
C LEU A 181 -8.40 9.78 -6.38
N ALA A 182 -7.84 8.83 -7.13
CA ALA A 182 -8.60 8.03 -8.09
C ALA A 182 -9.73 7.22 -7.42
N THR A 183 -9.48 6.73 -6.19
CA THR A 183 -10.48 6.03 -5.38
C THR A 183 -11.67 6.92 -5.07
N PHE A 184 -11.41 8.16 -4.67
CA PHE A 184 -12.40 9.16 -4.27
C PHE A 184 -12.89 10.07 -5.41
N TYR A 185 -12.49 9.81 -6.66
CA TYR A 185 -12.81 10.69 -7.79
C TYR A 185 -14.31 10.91 -8.05
N LYS A 186 -15.21 10.02 -7.59
CA LYS A 186 -16.67 10.19 -7.75
C LYS A 186 -17.34 10.91 -6.57
N GLU A 187 -16.60 11.25 -5.52
CA GLU A 187 -17.17 12.02 -4.42
C GLU A 187 -17.63 13.38 -4.95
N LEU A 188 -18.84 13.78 -4.59
CA LEU A 188 -19.49 15.00 -5.11
C LEU A 188 -18.71 16.24 -4.65
N ASP A 189 -18.37 16.27 -3.36
CA ASP A 189 -17.50 17.27 -2.79
C ASP A 189 -16.06 16.76 -2.78
N GLN A 190 -15.19 17.35 -3.61
CA GLN A 190 -13.77 17.02 -3.63
C GLN A 190 -12.98 17.82 -2.60
N ARG A 191 -13.58 18.85 -1.99
CA ARG A 191 -12.96 19.65 -0.93
C ARG A 191 -12.89 18.89 0.39
N THR A 192 -13.78 17.92 0.58
CA THR A 192 -13.74 16.98 1.71
C THR A 192 -12.69 15.89 1.55
N ILE A 193 -12.10 15.74 0.35
CA ILE A 193 -11.06 14.74 0.06
C ILE A 193 -9.68 15.36 0.14
N VAL A 194 -9.49 16.48 -0.57
CA VAL A 194 -8.34 17.36 -0.38
C VAL A 194 -8.83 18.80 -0.38
N SER A 195 -8.46 19.57 0.65
CA SER A 195 -8.85 20.97 0.81
C SER A 195 -8.29 21.83 -0.33
N ASN A 196 -8.86 23.03 -0.55
CA ASN A 196 -8.34 23.92 -1.59
C ASN A 196 -6.97 24.46 -1.18
N GLU A 197 -6.80 24.74 0.11
CA GLU A 197 -5.57 25.21 0.72
C GLU A 197 -4.42 24.23 0.47
N THR A 198 -4.66 22.93 0.69
CA THR A 198 -3.67 21.88 0.42
C THR A 198 -3.40 21.71 -1.08
N LYS A 199 -4.42 21.85 -1.94
CA LYS A 199 -4.23 21.83 -3.40
C LYS A 199 -3.35 22.97 -3.88
N ASP A 200 -3.65 24.19 -3.44
CA ASP A 200 -2.93 25.40 -3.82
C ASP A 200 -1.47 25.34 -3.34
N ALA A 201 -1.22 24.75 -2.17
CA ALA A 201 0.12 24.51 -1.66
C ALA A 201 0.89 23.46 -2.47
N LEU A 202 0.21 22.42 -2.95
CA LEU A 202 0.84 21.28 -3.64
C LEU A 202 1.06 21.54 -5.14
N GLU A 203 0.15 22.27 -5.80
CA GLU A 203 0.15 22.47 -7.25
C GLU A 203 1.46 23.04 -7.83
N PRO A 204 2.09 24.08 -7.25
CA PRO A 204 3.36 24.60 -7.76
C PRO A 204 4.45 23.54 -7.83
N TRP A 205 4.49 22.63 -6.84
CA TRP A 205 5.47 21.55 -6.77
C TRP A 205 5.20 20.46 -7.81
N LEU A 206 3.94 20.06 -7.99
CA LEU A 206 3.57 19.08 -9.03
C LEU A 206 3.95 19.60 -10.43
N LYS A 207 3.69 20.87 -10.71
CA LYS A 207 4.08 21.50 -11.98
C LYS A 207 5.59 21.55 -12.13
N LYS A 208 6.30 22.03 -11.09
CA LYS A 208 7.76 22.16 -11.09
C LYS A 208 8.47 20.82 -11.29
N TRP A 209 8.12 19.80 -10.52
CA TRP A 209 8.73 18.47 -10.64
C TRP A 209 8.29 17.75 -11.91
N GLY A 210 7.04 17.93 -12.34
CA GLY A 210 6.54 17.46 -13.63
C GLY A 210 7.36 17.97 -14.81
N GLN A 211 7.68 19.27 -14.81
CA GLN A 211 8.51 19.91 -15.83
C GLN A 211 9.99 19.51 -15.74
N ARG A 212 10.52 19.28 -14.53
CA ARG A 212 11.91 18.85 -14.34
C ARG A 212 12.16 17.42 -14.82
N TYR A 213 11.17 16.53 -14.69
CA TYR A 213 11.30 15.11 -15.02
C TYR A 213 10.26 14.64 -16.05
N PRO A 214 10.12 15.29 -17.23
CA PRO A 214 8.96 15.16 -18.11
C PRO A 214 8.70 13.72 -18.60
N ASN A 215 9.76 12.93 -18.75
CA ASN A 215 9.69 11.54 -19.20
C ASN A 215 9.96 10.53 -18.07
N GLY A 216 10.31 11.00 -16.89
CA GLY A 216 10.66 10.18 -15.74
C GLY A 216 9.41 9.68 -14.99
N PHE A 217 9.61 8.66 -14.15
CA PHE A 217 8.55 8.16 -13.25
C PHE A 217 7.94 9.30 -12.42
N LEU A 218 8.79 10.12 -11.79
CA LEU A 218 8.36 11.25 -10.96
C LEU A 218 7.49 12.26 -11.75
N GLY A 219 7.90 12.66 -12.95
CA GLY A 219 7.11 13.63 -13.72
C GLY A 219 5.77 13.06 -14.20
N ARG A 220 5.73 11.76 -14.56
CA ARG A 220 4.47 11.08 -14.91
C ARG A 220 3.49 11.04 -13.73
N VAL A 221 3.96 10.72 -12.52
CA VAL A 221 3.08 10.72 -11.33
C VAL A 221 2.67 12.13 -10.93
N CYS A 222 3.57 13.12 -11.01
CA CYS A 222 3.23 14.54 -10.78
C CYS A 222 2.10 15.00 -11.71
N ALA A 223 2.26 14.75 -13.02
CA ALA A 223 1.26 15.10 -14.02
C ALA A 223 -0.08 14.42 -13.71
N ARG A 224 -0.07 13.10 -13.45
CA ARG A 224 -1.30 12.37 -13.09
C ARG A 224 -2.00 12.97 -11.87
N VAL A 225 -1.29 13.20 -10.77
CA VAL A 225 -1.86 13.77 -9.54
C VAL A 225 -2.45 15.15 -9.82
N TRP A 226 -1.71 16.02 -10.51
CA TRP A 226 -2.18 17.35 -10.87
C TRP A 226 -3.45 17.33 -11.72
N ARG A 227 -3.53 16.44 -12.72
CA ARG A 227 -4.72 16.28 -13.57
C ARG A 227 -5.94 15.80 -12.79
N ILE A 228 -5.74 14.89 -11.82
CA ILE A 228 -6.82 14.41 -10.95
C ILE A 228 -7.34 15.54 -10.06
N LEU A 229 -6.43 16.28 -9.41
CA LEU A 229 -6.78 17.41 -8.53
C LEU A 229 -7.47 18.54 -9.30
N SER A 230 -6.99 18.86 -10.49
CA SER A 230 -7.54 19.89 -11.38
C SER A 230 -8.83 19.47 -12.09
N ARG A 231 -9.30 18.22 -11.89
CA ARG A 231 -10.49 17.65 -12.53
C ARG A 231 -10.44 17.78 -14.06
N GLU A 232 -9.26 17.58 -14.66
CA GLU A 232 -9.08 17.75 -16.10
C GLU A 232 -10.06 16.83 -16.87
N PRO A 233 -10.98 17.36 -17.70
CA PRO A 233 -12.03 16.56 -18.34
C PRO A 233 -11.49 15.42 -19.23
N SER A 234 -10.37 15.67 -19.91
CA SER A 234 -9.65 14.69 -20.75
C SER A 234 -9.19 13.46 -19.95
N PHE A 235 -8.85 13.67 -18.68
CA PHE A 235 -8.28 12.65 -17.80
C PHE A 235 -9.36 11.80 -17.09
N ARG A 236 -10.62 12.24 -17.17
CA ARG A 236 -11.76 11.57 -16.51
C ARG A 236 -11.88 10.10 -16.88
N GLN A 237 -11.74 9.76 -18.16
CA GLN A 237 -11.90 8.36 -18.62
C GLN A 237 -10.78 7.46 -18.11
N GLU A 238 -9.54 7.96 -18.06
CA GLU A 238 -8.41 7.20 -17.51
C GLU A 238 -8.63 6.87 -16.03
N VAL A 239 -9.00 7.88 -15.22
CA VAL A 239 -9.28 7.68 -13.79
C VAL A 239 -10.44 6.70 -13.58
N LEU A 240 -11.50 6.82 -14.37
CA LEU A 240 -12.63 5.88 -14.31
C LEU A 240 -12.24 4.47 -14.77
N GLY A 241 -11.31 4.33 -15.71
CA GLY A 241 -10.75 3.06 -16.16
C GLY A 241 -10.01 2.33 -15.03
N VAL A 242 -9.06 3.01 -14.38
CA VAL A 242 -8.37 2.49 -13.18
C VAL A 242 -9.38 2.11 -12.09
N ARG A 243 -10.39 2.94 -11.89
CA ARG A 243 -11.46 2.66 -10.93
C ARG A 243 -12.29 1.42 -11.28
N ARG A 244 -12.50 1.12 -12.57
CA ARG A 244 -13.26 -0.06 -13.04
C ARG A 244 -12.47 -1.36 -12.85
N LEU A 245 -11.18 -1.35 -13.18
CA LEU A 245 -10.29 -2.50 -12.92
C LEU A 245 -10.29 -2.89 -11.43
N THR A 246 -10.49 -1.90 -10.56
CA THR A 246 -10.55 -2.07 -9.10
C THR A 246 -11.99 -2.22 -8.55
N LYS A 247 -13.00 -2.46 -9.40
CA LYS A 247 -14.42 -2.58 -9.00
C LYS A 247 -15.01 -4.00 -9.10
N ASN A 248 -14.50 -4.87 -9.96
CA ASN A 248 -15.08 -6.19 -10.20
C ASN A 248 -14.65 -7.24 -9.15
N TRP A 249 -14.88 -6.97 -7.86
CA TRP A 249 -14.44 -7.84 -6.76
C TRP A 249 -15.58 -8.09 -5.76
N ASP A 250 -16.79 -8.29 -6.26
CA ASP A 250 -17.92 -8.88 -5.52
C ASP A 250 -17.66 -10.34 -5.11
N VAL A 251 -16.50 -10.88 -5.49
CA VAL A 251 -15.94 -12.17 -5.09
C VAL A 251 -14.70 -11.95 -4.21
N CYS A 252 -14.55 -12.79 -3.20
CA CYS A 252 -13.49 -12.71 -2.21
C CYS A 252 -12.17 -13.00 -2.91
N GLY A 253 -11.17 -12.10 -2.81
CA GLY A 253 -9.87 -12.28 -3.47
C GLY A 253 -9.00 -13.42 -2.91
N LEU A 254 -9.54 -14.22 -1.97
CA LEU A 254 -8.93 -15.45 -1.50
C LEU A 254 -9.50 -16.62 -2.32
N PRO A 255 -8.69 -17.39 -3.06
CA PRO A 255 -9.16 -18.50 -3.89
C PRO A 255 -10.02 -19.55 -3.14
N ALA A 256 -9.85 -19.67 -1.82
CA ALA A 256 -10.59 -20.60 -0.97
C ALA A 256 -11.91 -20.03 -0.39
N CYS A 257 -12.25 -18.77 -0.68
CA CYS A 257 -13.34 -18.05 -0.02
C CYS A 257 -14.61 -18.03 -0.90
N ASN A 258 -15.49 -19.01 -0.69
CA ASN A 258 -16.76 -19.17 -1.45
C ASN A 258 -17.87 -18.17 -1.06
N ALA A 259 -17.54 -17.08 -0.37
CA ALA A 259 -18.53 -16.09 0.05
C ALA A 259 -18.95 -15.23 -1.15
N GLY A 260 -20.13 -15.52 -1.71
CA GLY A 260 -20.64 -14.89 -2.95
C GLY A 260 -21.44 -13.60 -2.78
N THR A 261 -21.61 -13.05 -1.57
CA THR A 261 -22.38 -11.80 -1.36
C THR A 261 -21.84 -10.94 -0.20
N ASN A 262 -22.08 -9.62 -0.25
CA ASN A 262 -21.81 -8.64 0.81
C ASN A 262 -20.35 -8.50 1.29
N LEU A 263 -19.39 -8.69 0.39
CA LEU A 263 -17.97 -8.52 0.67
C LEU A 263 -17.56 -7.04 0.77
N LYS A 264 -18.27 -6.14 1.45
CA LYS A 264 -17.76 -4.77 1.70
C LYS A 264 -16.67 -4.72 2.78
N ALA A 265 -16.47 -5.82 3.50
CA ALA A 265 -15.25 -6.21 4.19
C ALA A 265 -15.48 -7.66 4.61
N CYS A 266 -14.85 -8.62 3.93
CA CYS A 266 -14.81 -9.99 4.43
C CYS A 266 -13.68 -10.03 5.44
N GLY A 267 -14.03 -10.01 6.73
CA GLY A 267 -13.12 -10.24 7.84
C GLY A 267 -13.00 -11.72 8.21
N ARG A 268 -13.39 -12.65 7.33
CA ARG A 268 -13.19 -14.09 7.56
C ARG A 268 -11.82 -14.50 7.05
N TYR A 269 -10.81 -14.24 7.87
CA TYR A 269 -9.69 -15.17 8.00
C TYR A 269 -10.25 -16.44 8.65
N VAL A 270 -10.41 -17.51 7.88
CA VAL A 270 -10.39 -18.85 8.48
C VAL A 270 -8.96 -19.32 8.31
N ILE A 271 -8.20 -19.23 9.39
CA ILE A 271 -6.99 -20.03 9.55
C ILE A 271 -7.49 -21.47 9.53
N ASN A 272 -7.39 -22.17 8.39
CA ASN A 272 -7.41 -23.62 8.44
C ASN A 272 -6.11 -23.98 9.16
N SER A 273 -6.24 -24.25 10.46
CA SER A 273 -5.23 -24.92 11.25
C SER A 273 -4.69 -26.08 10.42
N VAL A 274 -3.39 -26.05 10.20
CA VAL A 274 -2.60 -27.17 9.70
C VAL A 274 -3.06 -28.43 10.43
N GLU A 275 -3.32 -29.46 9.64
CA GLU A 275 -3.66 -30.83 10.00
C GLU A 275 -3.07 -31.23 11.35
N THR A 276 -3.93 -31.38 12.36
CA THR A 276 -3.63 -32.34 13.43
C THR A 276 -3.92 -33.71 12.83
N ALA A 277 -2.85 -34.50 12.68
CA ALA A 277 -2.95 -35.90 12.29
C ALA A 277 -3.97 -36.62 13.19
N PRO A 278 -4.77 -37.57 12.67
CA PRO A 278 -5.61 -38.39 13.51
C PRO A 278 -4.73 -39.23 14.44
N ASP A 279 -4.99 -39.15 15.75
CA ASP A 279 -4.42 -40.07 16.72
C ASP A 279 -4.67 -41.52 16.28
N PRO A 280 -3.70 -42.44 16.45
CA PRO A 280 -3.91 -43.84 16.13
C PRO A 280 -5.02 -44.43 17.01
N PRO A 281 -5.79 -45.42 16.50
CA PRO A 281 -6.87 -46.02 17.25
C PRO A 281 -6.32 -46.70 18.51
N VAL A 282 -6.82 -46.27 19.67
CA VAL A 282 -6.66 -47.01 20.92
C VAL A 282 -7.57 -48.23 20.84
N ASN A 283 -6.95 -49.40 20.64
CA ASN A 283 -7.63 -50.69 20.81
C ASN A 283 -7.95 -50.88 22.29
N PHE A 284 -9.23 -51.11 22.59
CA PHE A 284 -9.68 -51.83 23.78
C PHE A 284 -10.28 -53.16 23.35
#